data_AF-A0A519T2W4-F1
#
_entry.id   AF-A0A519T2W4-F1
#
_cell.length_a   1.000
_cell.length_b   1.000
_cell.length_c   1.000
_cell.angle_alpha   90.00
_cell.angle_beta   90.00
_cell.angle_gamma   90.00
#
_symmetry.space_group_name_H-M   'P 1'
#
loop_
_entity.id
_entity.type
_entity.pdbx_description
1 polymer ?
#
loop_
_entity_poly.entity_id
_entity_poly.type
_entity_poly.pdbx_seq_one_letter_code
_entity_poly.pdbx_strand_id
1 'polypeptide(L)'
;MRDCLAGETGVAVLRLDDTLNRQSALCLNSESTAGEVQPDGKLLIGGTFTTVNGTSAPRLARLLSTGLLDPGFTLAPGGFNGTVTSMQVQPDGKILVGGDFTSYGGTAQAHLVRLLPTGGLGPSFQAAIAPAAFFNGFAVQSDGKVVVNAISLAAGEGLFRLLPMGSHDNTFVSSTYFLCSPESAERPPCGATLGQHFISRELSASQWAAMPKTRARVAHRNAGRVGSLPNR
;
A
#
# COMPACT_ATOMS: atom_id res chain seq x y z
N MET A 1 37.31 5.38 -9.01
CA MET A 1 35.98 5.30 -9.62
C MET A 1 35.69 3.82 -9.79
N ARG A 2 34.68 3.26 -9.12
CA ARG A 2 34.03 2.07 -9.66
C ARG A 2 32.92 2.63 -10.53
N ASP A 3 33.23 2.83 -11.80
CA ASP A 3 32.21 3.21 -12.76
C ASP A 3 31.23 2.04 -12.84
N CYS A 4 29.93 2.35 -12.82
CA CYS A 4 28.91 1.34 -13.02
C CYS A 4 29.14 0.65 -14.36
N LEU A 5 28.80 -0.64 -14.43
CA LEU A 5 28.93 -1.36 -15.68
C LEU A 5 28.04 -0.70 -16.73
N ALA A 6 28.43 -0.81 -18.01
CA ALA A 6 27.64 -0.27 -19.11
C ALA A 6 26.21 -0.85 -19.06
N GLY A 7 25.20 0.02 -18.99
CA GLY A 7 23.79 -0.35 -18.91
C GLY A 7 23.21 -0.41 -17.48
N GLU A 8 23.99 -0.17 -16.44
CA GLU A 8 23.48 0.02 -15.08
C GLU A 8 23.04 1.48 -14.86
N THR A 9 21.93 1.67 -14.16
CA THR A 9 21.50 2.99 -13.67
C THR A 9 22.18 3.30 -12.35
N GLY A 10 22.66 4.54 -12.20
CA GLY A 10 23.30 5.00 -10.97
C GLY A 10 22.29 5.63 -10.03
N VAL A 11 22.16 5.11 -8.81
CA VAL A 11 21.53 5.84 -7.71
C VAL A 11 22.64 6.50 -6.89
N ALA A 12 22.62 7.84 -6.83
CA ALA A 12 23.58 8.60 -6.03
C ALA A 12 23.01 8.84 -4.63
N VAL A 13 23.77 8.46 -3.61
CA VAL A 13 23.51 8.92 -2.23
C VAL A 13 24.12 10.30 -2.08
N LEU A 14 23.28 11.34 -2.11
CA LEU A 14 23.69 12.72 -1.82
C LEU A 14 23.79 12.89 -0.30
N ARG A 15 24.95 13.31 0.19
CA ARG A 15 25.08 13.82 1.56
C ARG A 15 24.61 15.28 1.58
N LEU A 16 23.96 15.69 2.67
CA LEU A 16 23.45 17.06 2.90
C LEU A 16 24.55 18.14 2.98
N ASP A 17 25.82 17.78 2.80
CA ASP A 17 26.98 18.67 2.83
C ASP A 17 27.50 19.06 1.43
N ASP A 18 26.70 18.82 0.37
CA ASP A 18 27.05 19.03 -1.05
C ASP A 18 28.34 18.31 -1.51
N THR A 19 28.94 17.46 -0.66
CA THR A 19 30.04 16.61 -1.07
C THR A 19 29.47 15.34 -1.68
N LEU A 20 29.43 15.31 -3.01
CA LEU A 20 29.14 14.08 -3.74
C LEU A 20 30.23 13.07 -3.36
N ASN A 21 29.90 12.08 -2.53
CA ASN A 21 30.83 11.00 -2.27
C ASN A 21 30.96 10.18 -3.55
N ARG A 22 31.96 10.50 -4.38
CA ARG A 22 32.22 9.81 -5.66
C ARG A 22 32.62 8.34 -5.49
N GLN A 23 32.71 7.82 -4.26
CA GLN A 23 32.85 6.39 -3.95
C GLN A 23 31.51 5.68 -3.71
N SER A 24 30.38 6.40 -3.66
CA SER A 24 29.04 5.88 -3.29
C SER A 24 28.08 5.72 -4.47
N ALA A 25 28.56 5.69 -5.72
CA ALA A 25 27.70 5.38 -6.86
C ALA A 25 27.17 3.96 -6.68
N LEU A 26 25.86 3.85 -6.42
CA LEU A 26 25.19 2.56 -6.34
C LEU A 26 24.81 2.15 -7.75
N CYS A 27 25.36 1.04 -8.21
CA CYS A 27 25.11 0.55 -9.54
C CYS A 27 23.97 -0.46 -9.50
N LEU A 28 22.82 -0.04 -10.02
CA LEU A 28 21.65 -0.89 -10.17
C LEU A 28 21.52 -1.30 -11.62
N ASN A 29 21.26 -2.57 -11.89
CA ASN A 29 21.01 -3.02 -13.27
C ASN A 29 19.61 -2.63 -13.81
N SER A 30 18.79 -1.96 -13.02
CA SER A 30 17.52 -1.38 -13.42
C SER A 30 17.10 -0.28 -12.43
N GLU A 31 15.89 0.22 -12.55
CA GLU A 31 15.41 1.40 -11.83
C GLU A 31 15.15 1.11 -10.34
N SER A 32 15.38 2.13 -9.51
CA SER A 32 14.80 2.24 -8.17
C SER A 32 13.58 3.16 -8.24
N THR A 33 12.45 2.70 -7.73
CA THR A 33 11.17 3.42 -7.75
C THR A 33 10.70 3.81 -6.35
N ALA A 34 11.36 3.31 -5.29
CA ALA A 34 11.06 3.64 -3.91
C ALA A 34 12.35 3.70 -3.08
N GLY A 35 12.38 4.59 -2.10
CA GLY A 35 13.46 4.70 -1.13
C GLY A 35 12.96 5.22 0.21
N GLU A 36 13.54 4.74 1.30
CA GLU A 36 13.12 5.08 2.67
C GLU A 36 14.33 5.10 3.61
N VAL A 37 14.49 6.19 4.35
CA VAL A 37 15.57 6.35 5.34
C VAL A 37 15.13 5.76 6.67
N GLN A 38 15.96 4.89 7.24
CA GLN A 38 15.73 4.31 8.56
C GLN A 38 16.26 5.24 9.67
N PRO A 39 15.71 5.18 10.91
CA PRO A 39 16.17 6.01 12.02
C PRO A 39 17.66 5.85 12.38
N ASP A 40 18.28 4.72 12.03
CA ASP A 40 19.71 4.44 12.25
C ASP A 40 20.62 4.97 11.11
N GLY A 41 20.04 5.71 10.16
CA GLY A 41 20.76 6.28 9.01
C GLY A 41 21.01 5.30 7.86
N LYS A 42 20.48 4.08 7.94
CA LYS A 42 20.47 3.14 6.80
C LYS A 42 19.42 3.56 5.77
N LEU A 43 19.59 3.11 4.53
CA LEU A 43 18.67 3.41 3.43
C LEU A 43 18.09 2.12 2.86
N LEU A 44 16.77 2.02 2.78
CA LEU A 44 16.10 1.01 1.99
C LEU A 44 15.87 1.55 0.58
N ILE A 45 16.08 0.70 -0.42
CA ILE A 45 15.79 0.99 -1.83
C ILE A 45 14.97 -0.16 -2.42
N GLY A 46 13.97 0.19 -3.20
CA GLY A 46 13.09 -0.75 -3.89
C GLY A 46 12.90 -0.35 -5.35
N GLY A 47 12.57 -1.32 -6.19
CA GLY A 47 12.33 -1.06 -7.60
C GLY A 47 12.33 -2.31 -8.47
N THR A 48 12.87 -2.15 -9.70
CA THR A 48 12.90 -3.21 -10.71
C THR A 48 14.24 -3.92 -10.83
N PHE A 49 15.27 -3.41 -10.15
CA PHE A 49 16.62 -3.99 -10.15
C PHE A 49 16.64 -5.44 -9.66
N THR A 50 17.58 -6.21 -10.20
CA THR A 50 17.89 -7.56 -9.71
C THR A 50 19.27 -7.65 -9.08
N THR A 51 20.13 -6.66 -9.32
CA THR A 51 21.48 -6.59 -8.74
C THR A 51 21.81 -5.20 -8.22
N VAL A 52 22.62 -5.16 -7.16
CA VAL A 52 23.21 -3.96 -6.57
C VAL A 52 24.73 -4.16 -6.53
N ASN A 53 25.49 -3.32 -7.23
CA ASN A 53 26.95 -3.44 -7.36
C ASN A 53 27.40 -4.86 -7.78
N GLY A 54 26.70 -5.46 -8.75
CA GLY A 54 26.93 -6.83 -9.21
C GLY A 54 26.53 -7.95 -8.24
N THR A 55 26.05 -7.63 -7.03
CA THR A 55 25.54 -8.61 -6.07
C THR A 55 24.04 -8.81 -6.28
N SER A 56 23.57 -10.06 -6.30
CA SER A 56 22.14 -10.38 -6.39
C SER A 56 21.38 -9.85 -5.18
N ALA A 57 20.45 -8.94 -5.42
CA ALA A 57 19.57 -8.34 -4.41
C ALA A 57 18.31 -7.86 -5.11
N PRO A 58 17.37 -8.75 -5.45
CA PRO A 58 16.26 -8.39 -6.31
C PRO A 58 15.19 -7.56 -5.62
N ARG A 59 14.81 -6.46 -6.27
CA ARG A 59 13.65 -5.61 -6.00
C ARG A 59 13.65 -4.84 -4.68
N LEU A 60 14.39 -5.28 -3.67
CA LEU A 60 14.56 -4.59 -2.38
C LEU A 60 15.98 -4.84 -1.85
N ALA A 61 16.65 -3.77 -1.42
CA ALA A 61 17.96 -3.83 -0.77
C ALA A 61 18.05 -2.80 0.34
N ARG A 62 18.92 -3.06 1.32
CA ARG A 62 19.30 -2.08 2.34
C ARG A 62 20.76 -1.70 2.19
N LEU A 63 21.04 -0.42 2.32
CA LEU A 63 22.37 0.14 2.40
C LEU A 63 22.66 0.59 3.83
N LEU A 64 23.90 0.41 4.25
CA LEU A 64 24.47 1.05 5.43
C LEU A 64 24.52 2.56 5.23
N SER A 65 24.68 3.32 6.32
CA SER A 65 24.89 4.79 6.26
C SER A 65 26.13 5.20 5.48
N THR A 66 27.05 4.25 5.23
CA THR A 66 28.23 4.43 4.37
C THR A 66 27.91 4.32 2.87
N GLY A 67 26.70 3.88 2.50
CA GLY A 67 26.28 3.59 1.12
C GLY A 67 26.62 2.19 0.62
N LEU A 68 27.25 1.35 1.45
CA LEU A 68 27.53 -0.06 1.12
C LEU A 68 26.29 -0.93 1.36
N LEU A 69 26.15 -2.03 0.62
CA LEU A 69 25.07 -3.01 0.83
C LEU A 69 25.17 -3.58 2.27
N ASP A 70 24.04 -3.65 2.98
CA ASP A 70 23.97 -4.15 4.36
C ASP A 70 23.85 -5.69 4.38
N PRO A 71 24.90 -6.43 4.80
CA PRO A 71 24.86 -7.89 4.85
C PRO A 71 23.93 -8.44 5.94
N GLY A 72 23.49 -7.61 6.89
CA GLY A 72 22.52 -7.98 7.92
C GLY A 72 21.06 -7.86 7.49
N PHE A 73 20.81 -7.45 6.24
CA PHE A 73 19.47 -7.41 5.65
C PHE A 73 19.31 -8.51 4.61
N THR A 74 18.67 -9.60 5.00
CA THR A 74 18.55 -10.81 4.19
C THR A 74 17.08 -11.09 3.90
N LEU A 75 16.71 -11.02 2.63
CA LEU A 75 15.38 -11.41 2.17
C LEU A 75 15.23 -12.94 2.20
N ALA A 76 13.98 -13.40 2.26
CA ALA A 76 13.67 -14.81 2.11
C ALA A 76 14.14 -15.33 0.73
N PRO A 77 14.57 -16.60 0.62
CA PRO A 77 14.91 -17.20 -0.67
C PRO A 77 13.76 -17.03 -1.69
N GLY A 78 14.08 -16.53 -2.88
CA GLY A 78 13.09 -16.19 -3.92
C GLY A 78 12.61 -14.73 -3.87
N GLY A 79 12.78 -14.02 -2.74
CA GLY A 79 12.53 -12.58 -2.63
C GLY A 79 11.15 -12.17 -3.14
N PHE A 80 11.06 -10.99 -3.76
CA PHE A 80 9.86 -10.51 -4.45
C PHE A 80 9.88 -10.96 -5.92
N ASN A 81 8.75 -11.44 -6.42
CA ASN A 81 8.60 -11.80 -7.84
C ASN A 81 8.20 -10.62 -8.75
N GLY A 82 7.89 -9.46 -8.16
CA GLY A 82 7.44 -8.26 -8.86
C GLY A 82 8.09 -6.99 -8.31
N THR A 83 7.78 -5.88 -8.94
CA THR A 83 8.33 -4.56 -8.60
C THR A 83 7.88 -4.13 -7.20
N VAL A 84 8.82 -3.62 -6.41
CA VAL A 84 8.52 -2.90 -5.17
C VAL A 84 8.40 -1.42 -5.51
N THR A 85 7.23 -0.83 -5.27
CA THR A 85 6.92 0.56 -5.65
C THR A 85 6.72 1.48 -4.46
N SER A 86 6.59 0.93 -3.25
CA SER A 86 6.39 1.70 -2.03
C SER A 86 6.93 0.94 -0.82
N MET A 87 7.37 1.67 0.20
CA MET A 87 7.74 1.10 1.49
C MET A 87 7.60 2.13 2.60
N GLN A 88 7.48 1.67 3.84
CA GLN A 88 7.46 2.52 5.01
C GLN A 88 8.05 1.79 6.22
N VAL A 89 8.93 2.46 6.96
CA VAL A 89 9.49 1.92 8.22
C VAL A 89 8.55 2.27 9.38
N GLN A 90 8.13 1.26 10.14
CA GLN A 90 7.29 1.41 11.31
C GLN A 90 8.13 1.77 12.55
N PRO A 91 7.54 2.38 13.61
CA PRO A 91 8.29 2.76 14.83
C PRO A 91 8.99 1.60 15.55
N ASP A 92 8.52 0.36 15.36
CA ASP A 92 9.13 -0.85 15.91
C ASP A 92 10.24 -1.45 15.01
N GLY A 93 10.60 -0.74 13.94
CA GLY A 93 11.62 -1.14 12.97
C GLY A 93 11.14 -2.13 11.91
N LYS A 94 9.89 -2.61 11.97
CA LYS A 94 9.32 -3.42 10.89
C LYS A 94 9.14 -2.58 9.63
N ILE A 95 9.10 -3.23 8.48
CA ILE A 95 9.07 -2.55 7.19
C ILE A 95 7.82 -3.03 6.44
N LEU A 96 6.89 -2.13 6.15
CA LEU A 96 5.82 -2.42 5.18
C LEU A 96 6.37 -2.17 3.79
N VAL A 97 6.16 -3.13 2.88
CA VAL A 97 6.63 -3.09 1.50
C VAL A 97 5.45 -3.36 0.58
N GLY A 98 5.21 -2.45 -0.36
CA GLY A 98 4.11 -2.49 -1.30
C GLY A 98 4.55 -2.48 -2.76
N GLY A 99 3.79 -3.13 -3.64
CA GLY A 99 4.09 -3.14 -5.08
C GLY A 99 3.25 -4.10 -5.92
N ASP A 100 3.78 -4.44 -7.10
CA ASP A 100 3.12 -5.27 -8.11
C ASP A 100 3.47 -6.76 -7.99
N PHE A 101 4.06 -7.15 -6.86
CA PHE A 101 4.41 -8.54 -6.60
C PHE A 101 3.17 -9.35 -6.20
N THR A 102 3.17 -10.62 -6.57
CA THR A 102 2.13 -11.59 -6.19
C THR A 102 2.66 -12.66 -5.23
N SER A 103 3.99 -12.72 -5.06
CA SER A 103 4.63 -13.60 -4.09
C SER A 103 5.87 -12.99 -3.44
N TYR A 104 6.11 -13.42 -2.21
CA TYR A 104 7.33 -13.16 -1.46
C TYR A 104 7.86 -14.47 -0.86
N GLY A 105 9.16 -14.76 -1.07
CA GLY A 105 9.79 -15.95 -0.51
C GLY A 105 9.17 -17.27 -1.00
N GLY A 106 8.65 -17.29 -2.24
CA GLY A 106 7.92 -18.43 -2.81
C GLY A 106 6.49 -18.62 -2.29
N THR A 107 6.02 -17.77 -1.37
CA THR A 107 4.66 -17.84 -0.81
C THR A 107 3.77 -16.78 -1.44
N ALA A 108 2.51 -17.12 -1.73
CA ALA A 108 1.51 -16.18 -2.24
C ALA A 108 1.25 -15.08 -1.21
N GLN A 109 1.77 -13.88 -1.49
CA GLN A 109 1.72 -12.69 -0.65
C GLN A 109 1.66 -11.52 -1.62
N ALA A 110 0.45 -11.12 -1.99
CA ALA A 110 0.25 -10.14 -3.03
C ALA A 110 0.24 -8.72 -2.47
N HIS A 111 0.87 -7.82 -3.23
CA HIS A 111 0.80 -6.37 -3.10
C HIS A 111 1.38 -5.72 -1.86
N LEU A 112 1.25 -6.33 -0.67
CA LEU A 112 1.67 -5.72 0.58
C LEU A 112 2.16 -6.77 1.57
N VAL A 113 3.40 -6.65 2.01
CA VAL A 113 4.00 -7.51 3.06
C VAL A 113 4.57 -6.66 4.17
N ARG A 114 4.70 -7.25 5.36
CA ARG A 114 5.45 -6.67 6.46
C ARG A 114 6.66 -7.52 6.77
N LEU A 115 7.84 -6.94 6.61
CA LEU A 115 9.11 -7.56 6.91
C LEU A 115 9.58 -7.20 8.32
N LEU A 116 10.37 -8.09 8.90
CA LEU A 116 11.18 -7.82 10.08
C LEU A 116 12.30 -6.83 9.74
N PRO A 117 12.91 -6.16 10.75
CA PRO A 117 14.06 -5.28 10.52
C PRO A 117 15.24 -5.95 9.82
N THR A 118 15.31 -7.29 9.84
CA THR A 118 16.34 -8.10 9.17
C THR A 118 16.00 -8.48 7.73
N GLY A 119 14.81 -8.14 7.23
CA GLY A 119 14.34 -8.47 5.87
C GLY A 119 13.51 -9.75 5.77
N GLY A 120 13.49 -10.59 6.80
CA GLY A 120 12.62 -11.78 6.83
C GLY A 120 11.12 -11.43 6.89
N LEU A 121 10.25 -12.36 6.49
CA LEU A 121 8.80 -12.16 6.59
C LEU A 121 8.36 -12.08 8.06
N GLY A 122 7.58 -11.07 8.42
CA GLY A 122 6.93 -10.99 9.72
C GLY A 122 5.73 -11.94 9.78
N PRO A 123 5.66 -12.91 10.71
CA PRO A 123 4.67 -13.99 10.68
C PRO A 123 3.23 -13.55 11.00
N SER A 124 3.02 -12.30 11.41
CA SER A 124 1.75 -11.83 11.98
C SER A 124 0.91 -10.96 11.04
N PHE A 125 1.46 -10.52 9.90
CA PHE A 125 0.75 -9.62 9.00
C PHE A 125 0.35 -10.34 7.72
N GLN A 126 -0.96 -10.46 7.48
CA GLN A 126 -1.52 -11.05 6.28
C GLN A 126 -2.43 -10.01 5.61
N ALA A 127 -1.95 -9.38 4.53
CA ALA A 127 -2.72 -8.36 3.83
C ALA A 127 -3.95 -8.99 3.16
N ALA A 128 -5.14 -8.56 3.56
CA ALA A 128 -6.39 -8.84 2.88
C ALA A 128 -6.52 -7.89 1.68
N ILE A 129 -5.77 -8.19 0.62
CA ILE A 129 -5.83 -7.52 -0.68
C ILE A 129 -6.00 -8.62 -1.72
N ALA A 130 -6.96 -8.48 -2.63
CA ALA A 130 -7.15 -9.48 -3.67
C ALA A 130 -5.88 -9.60 -4.55
N PRO A 131 -5.40 -10.80 -4.89
CA PRO A 131 -4.20 -10.97 -5.74
C PRO A 131 -4.32 -10.38 -7.16
N ALA A 132 -5.54 -10.12 -7.62
CA ALA A 132 -5.83 -9.50 -8.91
C ALA A 132 -6.08 -7.98 -8.79
N ALA A 133 -5.86 -7.39 -7.61
CA ALA A 133 -6.05 -5.96 -7.40
C ALA A 133 -4.95 -5.17 -8.12
N PHE A 134 -5.31 -4.02 -8.67
CA PHE A 134 -4.35 -3.01 -9.11
C PHE A 134 -3.94 -2.19 -7.89
N PHE A 135 -2.74 -2.46 -7.37
CA PHE A 135 -2.20 -1.79 -6.20
C PHE A 135 -1.55 -0.45 -6.57
N ASN A 136 -2.03 0.65 -5.99
CA ASN A 136 -1.47 1.98 -6.25
C ASN A 136 -0.57 2.48 -5.12
N GLY A 137 -0.80 2.03 -3.89
CA GLY A 137 0.00 2.44 -2.74
C GLY A 137 -0.74 2.31 -1.42
N PHE A 138 -0.04 2.70 -0.35
CA PHE A 138 -0.54 2.61 1.01
C PHE A 138 0.01 3.73 1.90
N ALA A 139 -0.60 3.91 3.07
CA ALA A 139 -0.10 4.78 4.13
C ALA A 139 -0.36 4.15 5.51
N VAL A 140 0.64 4.17 6.39
CA VAL A 140 0.50 3.69 7.78
C VAL A 140 0.00 4.82 8.68
N GLN A 141 -1.03 4.53 9.46
CA GLN A 141 -1.55 5.42 10.51
C GLN A 141 -0.77 5.22 11.82
N SER A 142 -0.79 6.22 12.70
CA SER A 142 -0.07 6.18 13.98
C SER A 142 -0.54 5.06 14.93
N ASP A 143 -1.76 4.56 14.74
CA ASP A 143 -2.32 3.41 15.48
C ASP A 143 -1.94 2.05 14.87
N GLY A 144 -1.09 2.04 13.85
CA GLY A 144 -0.61 0.85 13.15
C GLY A 144 -1.55 0.29 12.09
N LYS A 145 -2.72 0.91 11.87
CA LYS A 145 -3.59 0.57 10.74
C LYS A 145 -2.97 1.03 9.42
N VAL A 146 -3.38 0.43 8.32
CA VAL A 146 -2.83 0.72 6.99
C VAL A 146 -3.96 1.12 6.05
N VAL A 147 -3.95 2.34 5.54
CA VAL A 147 -4.85 2.76 4.46
C VAL A 147 -4.25 2.31 3.14
N VAL A 148 -5.03 1.64 2.30
CA VAL A 148 -4.59 1.05 1.04
C VAL A 148 -5.45 1.61 -0.09
N ASN A 149 -4.80 2.04 -1.17
CA ASN A 149 -5.45 2.35 -2.44
C ASN A 149 -5.15 1.20 -3.41
N ALA A 150 -6.11 0.29 -3.57
CA ALA A 150 -5.99 -0.81 -4.52
C ALA A 150 -7.37 -1.14 -5.11
N ILE A 151 -7.43 -1.28 -6.43
CA ILE A 151 -8.70 -1.48 -7.13
C ILE A 151 -8.84 -2.93 -7.55
N SER A 152 -9.90 -3.60 -7.09
CA SER A 152 -10.30 -4.92 -7.58
C SER A 152 -11.79 -4.92 -7.90
N LEU A 153 -12.12 -4.98 -9.19
CA LEU A 153 -13.52 -5.03 -9.64
C LEU A 153 -14.23 -6.32 -9.18
N ALA A 154 -13.48 -7.41 -9.03
CA ALA A 154 -14.01 -8.69 -8.57
C ALA A 154 -14.26 -8.70 -7.05
N ALA A 155 -13.43 -8.00 -6.27
CA ALA A 155 -13.55 -7.94 -4.81
C ALA A 155 -14.32 -6.70 -4.31
N GLY A 156 -14.63 -5.74 -5.19
CA GLY A 156 -15.24 -4.46 -4.81
C GLY A 156 -14.29 -3.56 -4.01
N GLU A 157 -12.97 -3.73 -4.19
CA GLU A 157 -11.95 -2.97 -3.47
C GLU A 157 -11.60 -1.67 -4.20
N GLY A 158 -11.35 -0.61 -3.43
CA GLY A 158 -10.86 0.69 -3.91
C GLY A 158 -9.95 1.33 -2.86
N LEU A 159 -10.41 2.40 -2.21
CA LEU A 159 -9.77 2.87 -0.98
C LEU A 159 -10.36 2.11 0.23
N PHE A 160 -9.52 1.40 0.97
CA PHE A 160 -9.91 0.69 2.20
C PHE A 160 -8.82 0.80 3.26
N ARG A 161 -9.12 0.32 4.47
CA ARG A 161 -8.16 0.28 5.57
C ARG A 161 -8.02 -1.15 6.07
N LEU A 162 -6.80 -1.51 6.44
CA LEU A 162 -6.43 -2.75 7.10
C LEU A 162 -6.12 -2.48 8.57
N LEU A 163 -6.49 -3.42 9.42
CA LEU A 163 -6.04 -3.51 10.81
C LEU A 163 -4.53 -3.79 10.86
N PRO A 164 -3.87 -3.61 12.03
CA PRO A 164 -2.43 -3.81 12.15
C PRO A 164 -1.95 -5.21 11.76
N MET A 165 -2.83 -6.21 11.76
CA MET A 165 -2.54 -7.60 11.36
C MET A 165 -2.89 -7.90 9.89
N GLY A 166 -3.44 -6.92 9.16
CA GLY A 166 -3.69 -7.00 7.72
C GLY A 166 -5.10 -7.39 7.30
N SER A 167 -6.00 -7.74 8.22
CA SER A 167 -7.43 -7.92 7.92
C SER A 167 -8.15 -6.58 7.67
N HIS A 168 -9.25 -6.58 6.93
CA HIS A 168 -10.02 -5.35 6.69
C HIS A 168 -10.53 -4.71 7.99
N ASP A 169 -10.45 -3.38 8.06
CA ASP A 169 -11.09 -2.58 9.09
C ASP A 169 -12.49 -2.13 8.62
N ASN A 170 -13.51 -2.89 9.01
CA ASN A 170 -14.92 -2.63 8.65
C ASN A 170 -15.48 -1.32 9.23
N THR A 171 -14.74 -0.64 10.12
CA THR A 171 -15.13 0.69 10.64
C THR A 171 -14.72 1.84 9.71
N PHE A 172 -13.87 1.56 8.70
CA PHE A 172 -13.45 2.53 7.70
C PHE A 172 -14.39 2.49 6.49
N VAL A 173 -15.26 3.49 6.38
CA VAL A 173 -16.16 3.61 5.24
C VAL A 173 -15.56 4.60 4.24
N SER A 174 -15.20 4.12 3.06
CA SER A 174 -14.79 4.97 1.92
C SER A 174 -15.92 5.05 0.90
N SER A 175 -16.17 6.24 0.36
CA SER A 175 -17.14 6.47 -0.72
C SER A 175 -16.78 5.83 -2.05
N THR A 176 -15.58 5.25 -2.18
CA THR A 176 -15.17 4.43 -3.34
C THR A 176 -15.74 3.02 -3.33
N TYR A 177 -16.57 2.66 -2.33
CA TYR A 177 -17.33 1.40 -2.31
C TYR A 177 -18.54 1.47 -3.26
N PHE A 178 -18.29 1.53 -4.56
CA PHE A 178 -19.25 1.08 -5.57
C PHE A 178 -18.70 -0.29 -6.00
N LEU A 179 -19.32 -1.42 -5.68
CA LEU A 179 -20.50 -1.95 -6.36
C LEU A 179 -21.19 -2.99 -5.47
N CYS A 180 -22.24 -2.61 -4.75
CA CYS A 180 -23.35 -3.53 -4.46
C CYS A 180 -24.61 -2.70 -4.20
N SER A 181 -25.22 -2.20 -5.28
CA SER A 181 -26.61 -1.73 -5.19
C SER A 181 -27.50 -2.98 -5.08
N PRO A 182 -28.43 -3.06 -4.11
CA PRO A 182 -29.36 -4.19 -4.00
C PRO A 182 -30.48 -4.17 -5.08
N GLU A 183 -30.34 -3.41 -6.16
CA GLU A 183 -31.48 -3.09 -7.04
C GLU A 183 -31.30 -3.45 -8.52
N SER A 184 -30.75 -4.62 -8.82
CA SER A 184 -31.14 -5.32 -10.06
C SER A 184 -31.01 -6.84 -9.94
N ALA A 185 -32.12 -7.52 -10.21
CA ALA A 185 -32.35 -8.94 -9.99
C ALA A 185 -31.64 -9.89 -10.99
N GLU A 186 -30.46 -9.54 -11.51
CA GLU A 186 -29.79 -10.32 -12.57
C GLU A 186 -28.30 -10.64 -12.29
N ARG A 187 -27.78 -10.46 -11.07
CA ARG A 187 -26.40 -10.85 -10.71
C ARG A 187 -26.34 -11.84 -9.54
N PRO A 188 -25.39 -12.81 -9.55
CA PRO A 188 -25.29 -13.83 -8.51
C PRO A 188 -25.00 -13.21 -7.13
N PRO A 189 -25.53 -13.80 -6.04
CA PRO A 189 -25.41 -13.23 -4.71
C PRO A 189 -23.95 -13.22 -4.23
N CYS A 190 -23.52 -12.07 -3.70
CA CYS A 190 -22.27 -11.95 -2.96
C CYS A 190 -22.27 -12.98 -1.82
N GLY A 191 -21.16 -13.74 -1.72
CA GLY A 191 -20.97 -14.76 -0.70
C GLY A 191 -21.24 -14.23 0.69
N ALA A 192 -22.26 -14.78 1.33
CA ALA A 192 -22.64 -14.47 2.68
C ALA A 192 -21.79 -15.26 3.68
N THR A 193 -21.03 -14.57 4.54
CA THR A 193 -20.97 -14.93 5.96
C THR A 193 -20.46 -13.78 6.86
N LEU A 194 -21.37 -13.35 7.74
CA LEU A 194 -21.19 -12.75 9.08
C LEU A 194 -20.73 -11.28 9.22
N GLY A 195 -21.68 -10.42 9.63
CA GLY A 195 -21.37 -9.34 10.58
C GLY A 195 -22.06 -7.99 10.41
N GLN A 196 -23.39 -7.97 10.57
CA GLN A 196 -24.21 -6.80 10.96
C GLN A 196 -24.44 -5.65 9.96
N HIS A 197 -25.67 -5.67 9.45
CA HIS A 197 -26.49 -4.59 8.91
C HIS A 197 -26.10 -3.15 9.30
N PHE A 198 -25.74 -2.35 8.30
CA PHE A 198 -26.29 -1.00 8.16
C PHE A 198 -26.94 -0.89 6.80
N ILE A 199 -28.26 -1.05 6.78
CA ILE A 199 -29.10 -0.73 5.63
C ILE A 199 -29.04 0.79 5.48
N SER A 200 -28.57 1.31 4.34
CA SER A 200 -28.88 2.69 3.94
C SER A 200 -30.36 2.76 3.61
N ARG A 201 -31.21 2.86 4.63
CA ARG A 201 -32.60 3.30 4.47
C ARG A 201 -32.58 4.81 4.42
N GLU A 202 -33.18 5.39 3.39
CA GLU A 202 -33.48 6.82 3.38
C GLU A 202 -34.30 7.16 4.62
N LEU A 203 -33.74 7.98 5.51
CA LEU A 203 -34.45 8.50 6.67
C LEU A 203 -35.46 9.55 6.19
N SER A 204 -36.71 9.43 6.62
CA SER A 204 -37.73 10.45 6.35
C SER A 204 -37.36 11.77 7.04
N ALA A 205 -37.91 12.88 6.56
CA ALA A 205 -37.62 14.22 7.10
C ALA A 205 -37.88 14.33 8.63
N SER A 206 -38.83 13.57 9.17
CA SER A 206 -39.12 13.54 10.61
C SER A 206 -38.06 12.78 11.41
N GLN A 207 -37.43 11.76 10.84
CA GLN A 207 -36.36 11.01 11.48
C GLN A 207 -35.05 11.81 11.54
N TRP A 208 -34.84 12.72 10.58
CA TRP A 208 -33.72 13.68 10.61
C TRP A 208 -33.82 14.68 11.76
N ALA A 209 -35.02 15.16 12.05
CA ALA A 209 -35.27 16.17 13.09
C ALA A 209 -35.04 15.63 14.52
N ALA A 210 -35.11 14.32 14.71
CA ALA A 210 -35.00 13.67 16.01
C ALA A 210 -33.55 13.27 16.42
N MET A 211 -32.54 13.52 15.56
CA MET A 211 -31.17 13.06 15.83
C MET A 211 -30.31 14.06 16.64
N PRO A 212 -29.47 13.58 17.59
CA PRO A 212 -28.60 14.44 18.39
C PRO A 212 -27.48 15.09 17.56
N LYS A 213 -27.21 16.38 17.82
CA LYS A 213 -26.36 17.27 17.00
C LYS A 213 -24.83 17.12 17.18
N THR A 214 -24.33 16.00 17.71
CA THR A 214 -22.94 15.89 18.19
C THR A 214 -21.94 15.19 17.26
N ARG A 215 -22.25 14.93 15.98
CA ARG A 215 -21.26 14.44 15.01
C ARG A 215 -21.28 15.24 13.71
N ALA A 216 -20.09 15.66 13.27
CA ALA A 216 -19.84 16.35 12.01
C ALA A 216 -20.35 15.50 10.83
N ARG A 217 -21.12 16.10 9.93
CA ARG A 217 -21.64 15.45 8.72
C ARG A 217 -20.97 16.03 7.49
N VAL A 218 -20.47 15.15 6.62
CA VAL A 218 -20.36 15.43 5.18
C VAL A 218 -21.42 14.56 4.52
N ALA A 219 -22.43 15.19 3.90
CA ALA A 219 -23.40 14.50 3.05
C ALA A 219 -23.76 15.43 1.89
N HIS A 220 -23.59 14.95 0.66
CA HIS A 220 -24.01 15.66 -0.54
C HIS A 220 -25.53 15.64 -0.65
N ARG A 221 -26.13 16.83 -0.79
CA ARG A 221 -27.53 16.98 -1.18
C ARG A 221 -27.59 16.89 -2.71
N ASN A 222 -28.04 15.77 -3.25
CA ASN A 222 -28.35 15.71 -4.68
C ASN A 222 -29.65 16.51 -4.89
N ALA A 223 -29.53 17.69 -5.49
CA ALA A 223 -30.69 18.53 -5.83
C ALA A 223 -31.45 17.85 -6.98
N GLY A 224 -32.46 17.05 -6.62
CA GLY A 224 -33.43 16.53 -7.58
C GLY A 224 -34.14 17.68 -8.31
N ARG A 225 -34.19 17.56 -9.64
CA ARG A 225 -34.88 18.40 -10.62
C ARG A 225 -36.08 19.17 -10.07
N VAL A 226 -36.05 20.49 -10.29
CA VAL A 226 -37.18 21.42 -10.18
C VAL A 226 -38.31 20.94 -11.11
N GLY A 227 -39.51 20.86 -10.56
CA GLY A 227 -40.73 20.47 -11.27
C GLY A 227 -41.11 21.45 -12.38
N SER A 228 -41.77 20.91 -13.40
CA SER A 228 -42.49 21.69 -14.42
C SER A 228 -43.60 22.51 -13.78
N LEU A 229 -43.60 23.82 -14.01
CA LEU A 229 -44.71 24.73 -13.74
C LEU A 229 -45.92 24.40 -14.66
N PRO A 230 -47.17 24.50 -14.20
CA PRO A 230 -48.32 24.46 -15.09
C PRO A 230 -48.42 25.78 -15.86
N ASN A 231 -48.53 25.69 -17.19
CA ASN A 231 -48.92 26.82 -18.03
C ASN A 231 -50.45 26.88 -18.10
N ARG A 232 -50.98 28.05 -17.73
CA ARG A 232 -52.29 28.67 -18.00
C ARG A 232 -53.48 27.77 -18.35
#